data_AF-A0A0W8IPY3-F1
#
_entry.id   AF-A0A0W8IPY3-F1
#
_cell.length_a   1.000
_cell.length_b   1.000
_cell.length_c   1.000
_cell.angle_alpha   90.00
_cell.angle_beta   90.00
_cell.angle_gamma   90.00
#
_symmetry.space_group_name_H-M   'P 1'
#
loop_
_entity.id
_entity.type
_entity.pdbx_description
1 polymer ?
#
loop_
_entity_poly.entity_id
_entity_poly.type
_entity_poly.pdbx_seq_one_letter_code
_entity_poly.pdbx_strand_id
1 'polypeptide(L)'
;MTALAAPAAGLLLLAAAVLAVLPSRARLRRTSGPAARRPHGTDVSAGVLVELTAAMLDAGLPLGEAVAVLGGSRRDATGTVLEGVGARLRLGLPWHTAWASAGELPTHLADYREALTFTATSGAPSARSLRAQAAQVRRAAYRRAERAAESLSVQLVLPLGLCSLPAFVCWGVLPVVLGLVPEVFG
;
A
#
# COMPACT_ATOMS: atom_id res chain seq x y z
N MET A 1 24.19 42.93 -14.48
CA MET A 1 24.11 41.72 -15.32
C MET A 1 24.30 40.44 -14.50
N THR A 2 23.49 40.15 -13.48
CA THR A 2 23.58 38.86 -12.73
C THR A 2 22.31 38.65 -11.87
N ALA A 3 21.16 38.35 -12.47
CA ALA A 3 19.92 38.11 -11.71
C ALA A 3 18.99 37.05 -12.36
N LEU A 4 19.54 35.95 -12.86
CA LEU A 4 18.71 34.91 -13.51
C LEU A 4 19.15 33.45 -13.24
N ALA A 5 19.89 33.17 -12.17
CA ALA A 5 20.37 31.82 -11.87
C ALA A 5 19.55 31.07 -10.79
N ALA A 6 18.58 31.73 -10.15
CA ALA A 6 17.80 31.17 -9.05
C ALA A 6 16.75 30.09 -9.44
N PRO A 7 16.11 30.07 -10.62
CA PRO A 7 15.01 29.13 -10.86
C PRO A 7 15.48 27.71 -11.24
N ALA A 8 16.74 27.53 -11.67
CA ALA A 8 17.25 26.23 -12.10
C ALA A 8 17.53 25.26 -10.94
N ALA A 9 17.92 25.78 -9.78
CA ALA A 9 18.19 24.97 -8.59
C ALA A 9 16.92 24.35 -8.00
N GLY A 10 15.78 25.04 -8.11
CA GLY A 10 14.48 24.55 -7.63
C GLY A 10 13.96 23.36 -8.45
N LEU A 11 14.17 23.37 -9.77
CA LEU A 11 13.70 22.30 -10.65
C LEU A 11 14.52 21.00 -10.49
N LEU A 12 15.83 21.13 -10.25
CA LEU A 12 16.74 19.99 -10.00
C LEU A 12 16.43 19.26 -8.70
N LEU A 13 16.04 19.98 -7.63
CA LEU A 13 15.67 19.38 -6.35
C LEU A 13 14.31 18.65 -6.41
N LEU A 14 13.34 19.19 -7.16
CA LEU A 14 12.05 18.52 -7.41
C LEU A 14 12.23 17.24 -8.25
N ALA A 15 13.08 17.25 -9.27
CA ALA A 15 13.37 16.07 -10.09
C ALA A 15 14.06 14.95 -9.28
N ALA A 16 15.00 15.29 -8.39
CA ALA A 16 15.67 14.34 -7.51
C ALA A 16 14.70 13.71 -6.49
N ALA A 17 13.75 14.49 -5.96
CA ALA A 17 12.72 13.99 -5.06
C ALA A 17 11.76 13.01 -5.76
N VAL A 18 11.38 13.27 -7.02
CA VAL A 18 10.54 12.36 -7.81
C VAL A 18 11.26 11.04 -8.11
N LEU A 19 12.56 11.08 -8.44
CA LEU A 19 13.34 9.86 -8.71
C LEU A 19 13.53 8.98 -7.46
N ALA A 20 13.60 9.58 -6.27
CA ALA A 20 13.72 8.87 -5.00
C ALA A 20 12.40 8.27 -4.50
N VAL A 21 11.26 8.79 -4.97
CA VAL A 21 9.91 8.32 -4.62
C VAL A 21 9.39 7.27 -5.59
N LEU A 22 9.99 7.09 -6.78
CA LEU A 22 9.67 5.96 -7.64
C LEU A 22 10.05 4.65 -6.92
N PRO A 23 9.07 3.83 -6.51
CA PRO A 23 9.35 2.59 -5.82
C PRO A 23 10.13 1.72 -6.79
N SER A 24 11.35 1.33 -6.38
CA SER A 24 12.23 0.43 -7.11
C SER A 24 11.62 -0.97 -7.22
N ARG A 25 10.59 -1.10 -8.07
CA ARG A 25 9.95 -2.36 -8.48
C ARG A 25 10.89 -3.22 -9.34
N ALA A 26 12.00 -2.66 -9.80
CA ALA A 26 13.03 -3.34 -10.58
C ALA A 26 13.87 -4.34 -9.76
N ARG A 27 13.76 -4.36 -8.43
CA ARG A 27 14.57 -5.22 -7.54
C ARG A 27 13.94 -6.56 -7.18
N LEU A 28 12.91 -7.00 -7.92
CA LEU A 28 12.31 -8.35 -7.81
C LEU A 28 12.59 -9.24 -9.03
N ARG A 29 13.44 -8.82 -9.97
CA ARG A 29 13.69 -9.56 -11.22
C ARG A 29 15.00 -10.35 -11.26
N ARG A 30 15.40 -10.92 -10.12
CA ARG A 30 16.49 -11.90 -9.96
C ARG A 30 16.14 -12.69 -8.69
N THR A 31 15.39 -13.77 -8.78
CA THR A 31 15.93 -15.11 -9.02
C THR A 31 14.91 -16.03 -9.72
N SER A 32 14.84 -16.02 -11.05
CA SER A 32 14.27 -17.14 -11.79
C SER A 32 15.41 -17.81 -12.53
N GLY A 33 16.02 -18.81 -11.90
CA GLY A 33 16.89 -19.75 -12.60
C GLY A 33 16.09 -20.49 -13.68
N PRO A 34 16.74 -21.02 -14.73
CA PRO A 34 16.04 -21.67 -15.83
C PRO A 34 15.36 -22.96 -15.31
N ALA A 35 14.06 -22.87 -15.02
CA ALA A 35 13.23 -24.03 -14.75
C ALA A 35 13.16 -24.87 -16.03
N ALA A 36 13.81 -26.03 -16.00
CA ALA A 36 13.78 -27.01 -17.06
C ALA A 36 12.33 -27.31 -17.45
N ARG A 37 12.01 -27.05 -18.72
CA ARG A 37 10.69 -27.22 -19.32
C ARG A 37 10.33 -28.72 -19.26
N ARG A 38 9.50 -29.12 -18.29
CA ARG A 38 8.91 -30.47 -18.22
C ARG A 38 7.48 -30.45 -18.79
N PRO A 39 7.02 -31.55 -19.40
CA PRO A 39 5.81 -31.57 -20.22
C PRO A 39 4.55 -31.36 -19.38
N HIS A 40 3.60 -30.58 -19.90
CA HIS A 40 2.30 -30.30 -19.31
C HIS A 40 1.43 -31.56 -19.16
N GLY A 41 1.17 -31.96 -17.92
CA GLY A 41 -0.19 -32.35 -17.54
C GLY A 41 -0.98 -31.07 -17.22
N THR A 42 -2.30 -31.10 -17.34
CA THR A 42 -3.24 -30.01 -16.99
C THR A 42 -3.21 -29.56 -15.52
N ASP A 43 -2.19 -29.97 -14.76
CA ASP A 43 -2.01 -29.73 -13.35
C ASP A 43 -0.99 -28.60 -13.14
N VAL A 44 -1.33 -27.66 -12.26
CA VAL A 44 -0.46 -26.50 -12.02
C VAL A 44 0.70 -26.95 -11.16
N SER A 45 1.92 -26.67 -11.61
CA SER A 45 3.11 -27.12 -10.91
C SER A 45 3.20 -26.51 -9.51
N ALA A 46 3.78 -27.28 -8.57
CA ALA A 46 4.06 -26.82 -7.21
C ALA A 46 4.80 -25.47 -7.20
N GLY A 47 5.75 -25.28 -8.11
CA GLY A 47 6.52 -24.03 -8.24
C GLY A 47 5.64 -22.82 -8.51
N VAL A 48 4.66 -22.94 -9.41
CA VAL A 48 3.72 -21.84 -9.70
C VAL A 48 2.84 -21.55 -8.48
N LEU A 49 2.35 -22.57 -7.79
CA LEU A 49 1.56 -22.38 -6.56
C LEU A 49 2.39 -21.65 -5.49
N VAL A 50 3.65 -22.04 -5.30
CA VAL A 50 4.57 -21.38 -4.35
C VAL A 50 4.85 -19.93 -4.76
N GLU A 51 5.11 -19.64 -6.03
CA GLU A 51 5.36 -18.28 -6.51
C GLU A 51 4.15 -17.37 -6.33
N LEU A 52 2.95 -17.86 -6.62
CA LEU A 52 1.70 -17.12 -6.39
C LEU A 52 1.47 -16.84 -4.90
N THR A 53 1.69 -17.85 -4.05
CA THR A 53 1.60 -17.68 -2.60
C THR A 53 2.65 -16.67 -2.10
N ALA A 54 3.89 -16.75 -2.58
CA ALA A 54 4.93 -15.78 -2.25
C ALA A 54 4.55 -14.35 -2.67
N ALA A 55 4.01 -14.17 -3.87
CA ALA A 55 3.54 -12.86 -4.34
C ALA A 55 2.41 -12.29 -3.47
N MET A 56 1.49 -13.14 -3.00
CA MET A 56 0.44 -12.73 -2.06
C MET A 56 1.00 -12.36 -0.68
N LEU A 57 1.97 -13.12 -0.17
CA LEU A 57 2.65 -12.79 1.09
C LEU A 57 3.46 -11.48 0.97
N ASP A 58 4.09 -11.23 -0.17
CA ASP A 58 4.79 -9.98 -0.48
C ASP A 58 3.82 -8.78 -0.54
N ALA A 59 2.60 -9.01 -1.03
CA ALA A 59 1.52 -8.02 -1.00
C ALA A 59 0.93 -7.81 0.42
N GLY A 60 1.31 -8.64 1.39
CA GLY A 60 0.92 -8.52 2.79
C GLY A 60 -0.25 -9.41 3.22
N LEU A 61 -0.72 -10.32 2.36
CA LEU A 61 -1.72 -11.31 2.76
C LEU A 61 -1.10 -12.29 3.77
N PRO A 62 -1.82 -12.69 4.83
CA PRO A 62 -1.38 -13.77 5.70
C PRO A 62 -1.46 -15.11 4.98
N LEU A 63 -0.62 -16.07 5.38
CA LEU A 63 -0.49 -17.37 4.71
C LEU A 63 -1.82 -18.13 4.57
N GLY A 64 -2.64 -18.15 5.62
CA GLY A 64 -3.95 -18.82 5.58
C GLY A 64 -4.92 -18.21 4.55
N GLU A 65 -4.88 -16.89 4.37
CA GLU A 65 -5.70 -16.20 3.38
C GLU A 65 -5.15 -16.40 1.96
N ALA A 66 -3.82 -16.35 1.80
CA ALA A 66 -3.16 -16.64 0.52
C ALA A 66 -3.51 -18.05 0.02
N VAL A 67 -3.47 -19.06 0.89
CA VAL A 67 -3.84 -20.45 0.56
C VAL A 67 -5.34 -20.55 0.21
N ALA A 68 -6.22 -19.86 0.93
CA ALA A 68 -7.65 -19.86 0.65
C ALA A 68 -8.00 -19.20 -0.70
N VAL A 69 -7.37 -18.06 -1.01
CA VAL A 69 -7.52 -17.37 -2.31
C VAL A 69 -7.04 -18.26 -3.44
N LEU A 70 -5.92 -18.96 -3.26
CA LEU A 70 -5.41 -19.91 -4.25
C LEU A 70 -6.41 -21.06 -4.45
N GLY A 71 -6.98 -21.60 -3.37
CA GLY A 71 -8.01 -22.65 -3.40
C GLY A 71 -9.26 -22.23 -4.17
N GLY A 72 -9.84 -21.07 -3.84
CA GLY A 72 -11.06 -20.57 -4.48
C GLY A 72 -10.88 -20.11 -5.94
N SER A 73 -9.64 -19.90 -6.38
CA SER A 73 -9.33 -19.64 -7.78
C SER A 73 -9.39 -20.90 -8.65
N ARG A 74 -9.46 -22.09 -8.03
CA ARG A 74 -9.45 -23.39 -8.71
C ARG A 74 -10.78 -24.10 -8.54
N ARG A 75 -11.19 -24.85 -9.57
CA ARG A 75 -12.45 -25.63 -9.59
C ARG A 75 -12.21 -27.15 -9.58
N ASP A 76 -11.05 -27.57 -9.09
CA ASP A 76 -10.62 -28.97 -9.02
C ASP A 76 -10.47 -29.45 -7.57
N ALA A 77 -10.14 -30.74 -7.39
CA ALA A 77 -9.90 -31.33 -6.07
C ALA A 77 -8.77 -30.64 -5.30
N THR A 78 -7.76 -30.11 -6.00
CA THR A 78 -6.69 -29.30 -5.39
C THR A 78 -7.27 -28.02 -4.78
N GLY A 79 -8.20 -27.36 -5.46
CA GLY A 79 -8.93 -26.20 -4.94
C GLY A 79 -9.62 -26.47 -3.61
N THR A 80 -10.41 -27.54 -3.52
CA THR A 80 -11.16 -27.88 -2.29
C THR A 80 -10.26 -28.24 -1.11
N VAL A 81 -9.13 -28.93 -1.37
CA VAL A 81 -8.12 -29.20 -0.35
C VAL A 81 -7.49 -27.90 0.17
N LEU A 82 -7.09 -27.01 -0.73
CA LEU A 82 -6.46 -25.73 -0.37
C LEU A 82 -7.43 -24.82 0.38
N GLU A 83 -8.70 -24.74 -0.03
CA GLU A 83 -9.72 -24.00 0.72
C GLU A 83 -9.87 -24.52 2.16
N GLY A 84 -9.94 -25.84 2.32
CA GLY A 84 -10.03 -26.47 3.64
C GLY A 84 -8.79 -26.18 4.51
N VAL A 85 -7.60 -26.28 3.93
CA VAL A 85 -6.34 -25.95 4.61
C VAL A 85 -6.33 -24.47 5.00
N GLY A 86 -6.67 -23.57 4.08
CA GLY A 86 -6.73 -22.13 4.31
C GLY A 86 -7.72 -21.79 5.44
N ALA A 87 -8.89 -22.40 5.46
CA ALA A 87 -9.88 -22.23 6.52
C ALA A 87 -9.32 -22.65 7.90
N ARG A 88 -8.64 -23.80 7.99
CA ARG A 88 -8.03 -24.27 9.25
C ARG A 88 -6.90 -23.37 9.73
N LEU A 89 -6.07 -22.87 8.81
CA LEU A 89 -5.03 -21.90 9.15
C LEU A 89 -5.63 -20.58 9.67
N ARG A 90 -6.76 -20.13 9.12
CA ARG A 90 -7.50 -18.94 9.61
C ARG A 90 -8.10 -19.17 11.00
N LEU A 91 -8.42 -20.42 11.35
CA LEU A 91 -8.81 -20.82 12.71
C LEU A 91 -7.61 -20.96 13.67
N GLY A 92 -6.38 -20.70 13.20
CA GLY A 92 -5.17 -20.75 14.03
C GLY A 92 -4.58 -22.15 14.20
N LEU A 93 -5.05 -23.15 13.45
CA LEU A 93 -4.42 -24.48 13.49
C LEU A 93 -3.00 -24.38 12.92
N PRO A 94 -2.01 -25.08 13.51
CA PRO A 94 -0.65 -25.06 13.01
C PRO A 94 -0.57 -25.77 11.64
N TRP A 95 0.46 -25.42 10.86
CA TRP A 95 0.65 -25.89 9.48
C TRP A 95 0.45 -27.40 9.33
N HIS A 96 1.14 -28.21 10.14
CA HIS A 96 1.07 -29.66 10.06
C HIS A 96 -0.36 -30.20 10.32
N THR A 97 -1.09 -29.63 11.29
CA THR A 97 -2.47 -30.05 11.60
C THR A 97 -3.47 -29.59 10.56
N ALA A 98 -3.26 -28.43 9.94
CA ALA A 98 -4.15 -27.91 8.90
C ALA A 98 -4.22 -28.85 7.66
N TRP A 99 -3.15 -29.59 7.40
CA TRP A 99 -3.07 -30.60 6.33
C TRP A 99 -3.52 -32.01 6.74
N ALA A 100 -3.75 -32.28 8.02
CA ALA A 100 -4.03 -33.63 8.51
C ALA A 100 -5.29 -34.28 7.93
N SER A 101 -6.26 -33.48 7.47
CA SER A 101 -7.51 -33.95 6.85
C SER A 101 -7.47 -34.01 5.33
N ALA A 102 -6.32 -33.72 4.71
CA ALA A 102 -6.19 -33.70 3.26
C ALA A 102 -6.02 -35.10 2.62
N GLY A 103 -5.86 -36.15 3.43
CA GLY A 103 -5.74 -37.54 2.93
C GLY A 103 -4.48 -37.75 2.08
N GLU A 104 -4.58 -38.66 1.11
CA GLU A 104 -3.51 -38.85 0.11
C GLU A 104 -3.44 -37.63 -0.83
N LEU A 105 -2.27 -36.99 -0.84
CA LEU A 105 -2.01 -35.80 -1.63
C LEU A 105 -1.37 -36.17 -2.97
N PRO A 106 -1.81 -35.57 -4.09
CA PRO A 106 -1.04 -35.58 -5.32
C PRO A 106 0.39 -35.06 -5.09
N THR A 107 1.37 -35.58 -5.82
CA THR A 107 2.80 -35.23 -5.64
C THR A 107 3.05 -33.72 -5.68
N HIS A 108 2.44 -33.00 -6.63
CA HIS A 108 2.61 -31.55 -6.75
C HIS A 108 2.11 -30.79 -5.51
N LEU A 109 1.07 -31.30 -4.84
CA LEU A 109 0.48 -30.67 -3.68
C LEU A 109 1.28 -30.99 -2.41
N ALA A 110 1.85 -32.19 -2.34
CA ALA A 110 2.82 -32.56 -1.32
C ALA A 110 4.09 -31.70 -1.42
N ASP A 111 4.60 -31.47 -2.63
CA ASP A 111 5.76 -30.58 -2.88
C ASP A 111 5.46 -29.13 -2.48
N TYR A 112 4.26 -28.63 -2.81
CA TYR A 112 3.80 -27.31 -2.38
C TYR A 112 3.73 -27.19 -0.85
N ARG A 113 3.19 -28.22 -0.18
CA ARG A 113 3.13 -28.28 1.29
C ARG A 113 4.54 -28.20 1.88
N GLU A 114 5.47 -29.00 1.37
CA GLU A 114 6.83 -29.07 1.89
C GLU A 114 7.60 -27.77 1.68
N ALA A 115 7.50 -27.17 0.49
CA ALA A 115 8.15 -25.90 0.16
C ALA A 115 7.72 -24.75 1.09
N LEU A 116 6.48 -24.77 1.60
CA LEU A 116 5.96 -23.75 2.51
C LEU A 116 6.11 -24.10 3.99
N THR A 117 6.52 -25.32 4.35
CA THR A 117 6.66 -25.75 5.75
C THR A 117 7.54 -24.80 6.55
N PHE A 118 8.73 -24.45 6.05
CA PHE A 118 9.63 -23.52 6.73
C PHE A 118 9.02 -22.13 6.91
N THR A 119 8.37 -21.62 5.86
CA THR A 119 7.71 -20.30 5.87
C THR A 119 6.54 -20.25 6.86
N ALA A 120 5.82 -21.36 6.99
CA ALA A 120 4.67 -21.49 7.88
C ALA A 120 5.08 -21.66 9.35
N THR A 121 6.15 -22.41 9.64
CA THR A 121 6.62 -22.68 11.02
C THR A 121 7.49 -21.56 11.59
N SER A 122 8.28 -20.90 10.75
CA SER A 122 9.16 -19.80 11.19
C SER A 122 8.42 -18.49 11.51
N GLY A 123 7.13 -18.38 11.15
CA GLY A 123 6.33 -17.16 11.37
C GLY A 123 6.83 -15.93 10.61
N ALA A 124 7.80 -16.08 9.70
CA ALA A 124 8.41 -14.98 8.96
C ALA A 124 7.41 -14.09 8.19
N PRO A 125 6.34 -14.63 7.55
CA PRO A 125 5.31 -13.81 6.92
C PRO A 125 4.47 -13.00 7.92
N SER A 126 4.14 -13.58 9.08
CA SER A 126 3.41 -12.89 10.14
C SER A 126 4.22 -11.74 10.73
N ALA A 127 5.52 -11.95 10.96
CA ALA A 127 6.44 -10.90 11.39
C ALA A 127 6.60 -9.80 10.34
N ARG A 128 6.54 -10.12 9.03
CA ARG A 128 6.54 -9.13 7.95
C ARG A 128 5.23 -8.33 7.91
N SER A 129 4.08 -8.99 8.10
CA SER A 129 2.77 -8.35 8.17
C SER A 129 2.64 -7.42 9.40
N LEU A 130 3.12 -7.85 10.57
CA LEU A 130 3.24 -7.00 11.77
C LEU A 130 4.15 -5.78 11.54
N ARG A 131 5.28 -5.94 10.84
CA ARG A 131 6.13 -4.80 10.46
C ARG A 131 5.44 -3.86 9.46
N ALA A 132 4.63 -4.38 8.54
CA ALA A 132 3.83 -3.57 7.62
C ALA A 132 2.75 -2.78 8.37
N GLN A 133 2.04 -3.41 9.32
CA GLN A 133 1.09 -2.74 10.21
C GLN A 133 1.77 -1.66 11.06
N ALA A 134 2.94 -1.96 11.64
CA ALA A 134 3.72 -0.97 12.39
C ALA A 134 4.16 0.22 11.51
N ALA A 135 4.49 -0.02 10.23
CA ALA A 135 4.79 1.05 9.28
C ALA A 135 3.55 1.90 8.95
N GLN A 136 2.36 1.30 8.83
CA GLN A 136 1.10 2.02 8.64
C GLN A 136 0.75 2.88 9.87
N VAL A 137 0.94 2.36 11.08
CA VAL A 137 0.74 3.12 12.33
C VAL A 137 1.69 4.33 12.40
N ARG A 138 2.98 4.16 12.06
CA ARG A 138 3.93 5.28 11.98
C ARG A 138 3.52 6.32 10.94
N ARG A 139 3.11 5.90 9.74
CA ARG A 139 2.60 6.81 8.69
C ARG A 139 1.33 7.55 9.11
N ALA A 140 0.43 6.90 9.83
CA ALA A 140 -0.75 7.55 10.39
C ALA A 140 -0.37 8.59 11.44
N ALA A 141 0.67 8.35 12.25
CA ALA A 141 1.20 9.35 13.18
C ALA A 141 1.79 10.57 12.45
N TYR A 142 2.57 10.37 11.38
CA TYR A 142 3.06 11.47 10.53
C TYR A 142 1.91 12.29 9.91
N ARG A 143 0.88 11.64 9.38
CA ARG A 143 -0.31 12.35 8.85
C ARG A 143 -1.08 13.15 9.90
N ARG A 144 -1.10 12.70 11.16
CA ARG A 144 -1.70 13.48 12.25
C ARG A 144 -0.86 14.72 12.56
N ALA A 145 0.47 14.62 12.48
CA ALA A 145 1.36 15.76 12.63
C ALA A 145 1.25 16.75 11.46
N GLU A 146 1.12 16.27 10.21
CA GLU A 146 0.87 17.10 9.03
C GLU A 146 -0.47 17.85 9.14
N ARG A 147 -1.54 17.18 9.58
CA ARG A 147 -2.84 17.84 9.81
C ARG A 147 -2.78 18.93 10.90
N ALA A 148 -1.95 18.74 11.92
CA ALA A 148 -1.70 19.78 12.93
C ALA A 148 -0.92 20.99 12.35
N ALA A 149 -0.05 20.76 11.37
CA ALA A 149 0.65 21.82 10.65
C ALA A 149 -0.27 22.55 9.65
N GLU A 150 -1.22 21.85 9.02
CA GLU A 150 -2.26 22.47 8.16
C GLU A 150 -3.17 23.41 8.96
N SER A 151 -3.56 23.06 10.20
CA SER A 151 -4.36 23.95 11.04
C SER A 151 -3.65 25.24 11.45
N LEU A 152 -2.32 25.22 11.59
CA LEU A 152 -1.51 26.42 11.86
C LEU A 152 -1.50 27.39 10.66
N SER A 153 -1.53 26.86 9.44
CA SER A 153 -1.57 27.68 8.23
C SER A 153 -2.90 28.45 8.11
N VAL A 154 -4.02 27.81 8.46
CA VAL A 154 -5.33 28.48 8.53
C VAL A 154 -5.33 29.54 9.63
N GLN A 155 -4.74 29.24 10.79
CA GLN A 155 -4.63 30.19 11.90
C GLN A 155 -3.74 31.41 11.61
N LEU A 156 -2.83 31.33 10.64
CA LEU A 156 -1.98 32.43 10.21
C LEU A 156 -2.59 33.27 9.09
N VAL A 157 -3.34 32.65 8.17
CA VAL A 157 -4.03 33.37 7.08
C VAL A 157 -5.27 34.11 7.61
N LEU A 158 -5.94 33.59 8.64
CA LEU A 158 -7.13 34.20 9.25
C LEU A 158 -6.89 35.62 9.84
N PRO A 159 -5.84 35.88 10.65
CA PRO A 159 -5.54 37.23 11.14
C PRO A 159 -5.05 38.16 10.03
N LEU A 160 -4.35 37.64 9.01
CA LEU A 160 -3.88 38.45 7.88
C LEU A 160 -5.06 38.91 6.98
N GLY A 161 -6.05 38.03 6.78
CA GLY A 161 -7.31 38.35 6.09
C GLY A 161 -8.18 39.36 6.87
N LEU A 162 -8.30 39.18 8.19
CA LEU A 162 -8.98 40.13 9.08
C LEU A 162 -8.30 41.50 9.11
N CYS A 163 -6.97 41.58 8.94
CA CYS A 163 -6.23 42.83 8.91
C CYS A 163 -6.37 43.59 7.57
N SER A 164 -6.60 42.89 6.45
CA SER A 164 -6.84 43.55 5.14
C SER A 164 -8.30 43.97 4.91
N LEU A 165 -9.25 43.36 5.62
CA LEU A 165 -10.67 43.69 5.54
C LEU A 165 -10.98 45.17 5.89
N PRO A 166 -10.42 45.78 6.97
CA PRO A 166 -10.66 47.20 7.26
C PRO A 166 -10.05 48.13 6.21
N ALA A 167 -8.91 47.76 5.59
CA ALA A 167 -8.31 48.54 4.51
C ALA A 167 -9.19 48.56 3.25
N PHE A 168 -9.80 47.41 2.90
CA PHE A 168 -10.74 47.33 1.77
C PHE A 168 -12.04 48.10 2.03
N VAL A 169 -12.56 48.09 3.26
CA VAL A 169 -13.75 48.87 3.62
C VAL A 169 -13.47 50.37 3.55
N CYS A 170 -12.32 50.82 4.08
CA CYS A 170 -11.91 52.22 4.01
C CYS A 170 -11.70 52.70 2.57
N TRP A 171 -11.20 51.84 1.67
CA TRP A 171 -10.83 52.27 0.32
C TRP A 171 -11.86 51.95 -0.76
N GLY A 172 -12.72 50.94 -0.57
CA GLY A 172 -13.67 50.45 -1.58
C GLY A 172 -15.14 50.75 -1.29
N VAL A 173 -15.59 50.64 -0.03
CA VAL A 173 -17.01 50.83 0.33
C VAL A 173 -17.32 52.28 0.68
N LEU A 174 -16.41 52.93 1.42
CA LEU A 174 -16.55 54.33 1.82
C LEU A 174 -16.79 55.30 0.64
N PRO A 175 -16.05 55.20 -0.50
CA PRO A 175 -16.26 56.10 -1.63
C PRO A 175 -17.59 55.85 -2.36
N VAL A 176 -18.05 54.59 -2.41
CA VAL A 176 -19.29 54.22 -3.11
C VAL A 176 -20.51 54.73 -2.35
N VAL A 177 -20.52 54.62 -1.02
CA VAL A 177 -21.60 55.15 -0.18
C VAL A 177 -21.65 56.68 -0.30
N LEU A 178 -20.49 57.35 -0.26
CA LEU A 178 -20.41 58.80 -0.45
C LEU A 178 -20.92 59.26 -1.82
N GLY A 179 -20.74 58.44 -2.87
CA GLY A 179 -21.25 58.73 -4.21
C GLY A 179 -22.77 58.57 -4.38
N LEU A 180 -23.41 57.76 -3.54
CA LEU A 180 -24.86 57.49 -3.61
C LEU A 180 -25.71 58.43 -2.74
N VAL A 181 -25.12 59.00 -1.68
CA VAL A 181 -25.79 60.00 -0.81
C VAL A 181 -26.40 61.19 -1.58
N PRO A 182 -25.77 61.77 -2.62
CA PRO A 182 -26.38 62.90 -3.33
C PRO A 182 -27.59 62.53 -4.21
N GLU A 183 -27.83 61.26 -4.56
CA GLU A 183 -28.99 60.86 -5.38
C GLU A 183 -30.26 60.56 -4.57
N VAL A 184 -30.14 60.37 -3.26
CA VAL A 184 -31.28 60.02 -2.38
C VAL A 184 -31.79 61.22 -1.55
N PHE A 185 -30.98 62.28 -1.45
CA PHE A 185 -31.30 63.52 -0.73
C PHE A 185 -31.41 64.74 -1.65
N GLY A 186 -31.41 64.52 -2.98
CA GLY A 186 -31.63 65.52 -4.03
C GLY A 186 -33.02 65.43 -4.63
#